data_AF-A0AAV1BVU4-F1
#
_entry.id   AF-A0AAV1BVU4-F1
#
_cell.length_a   1.000
_cell.length_b   1.000
_cell.length_c   1.000
_cell.angle_alpha   90.00
_cell.angle_beta   90.00
_cell.angle_gamma   90.00
#
_symmetry.space_group_name_H-M   'P 1'
#
loop_
_entity.id
_entity.type
_entity.pdbx_description
1 polymer ?
#
loop_
_entity_poly.entity_id
_entity_poly.type
_entity_poly.pdbx_seq_one_letter_code
_entity_poly.pdbx_strand_id
1 'polypeptide(L)'
;MLIFPAILAGRQSTADALPDGTCAEKRCSQSGPPVRFPFQLRGKQPAGINCSYNPGYDLYCDESNRTILELPSSIKFLVTEIDYASQMMQVKPAEYCIAKQLRHLNLSTTPFQFFTSTGPSVFEDKFSLFNCSTKINREVIPGEIIHCLGTPGYTVFWIPLDTDLSGSDLRGCTKIFDTVTVPDVIFFEDSTMNLTWSLPECKNCKNRGGVCGREIKETNQIRCFRHSGRPMKIYYIVGKFCLYRHYY
;
A
#
# COMPACT_ATOMS: atom_id res chain seq x y z
N MET A 1 -61.84 6.63 -22.19
CA MET A 1 -60.76 7.39 -21.54
C MET A 1 -59.62 6.40 -21.31
N LEU A 2 -58.64 6.35 -22.21
CA LEU A 2 -57.52 5.39 -22.15
C LEU A 2 -56.34 6.08 -21.45
N ILE A 3 -55.94 5.55 -20.29
CA ILE A 3 -54.78 6.04 -19.55
C ILE A 3 -53.56 5.26 -20.05
N PHE A 4 -52.63 5.94 -20.74
CA PHE A 4 -51.32 5.40 -21.05
C PHE A 4 -50.40 5.56 -19.81
N PRO A 5 -49.65 4.54 -19.37
CA PRO A 5 -48.62 4.73 -18.35
C PRO A 5 -47.45 5.50 -18.97
N ALA A 6 -47.08 6.60 -18.34
CA ALA A 6 -45.88 7.34 -18.69
C ALA A 6 -44.63 6.50 -18.36
N ILE A 7 -43.89 6.10 -19.39
CA ILE A 7 -42.55 5.53 -19.23
C ILE A 7 -41.62 6.69 -18.88
N LEU A 8 -41.27 6.81 -17.60
CA LEU A 8 -40.15 7.66 -17.17
C LEU A 8 -38.86 7.08 -17.77
N ALA A 9 -38.40 7.69 -18.87
CA ALA A 9 -37.07 7.49 -19.39
C ALA A 9 -36.06 8.04 -18.37
N GLY A 10 -35.61 7.17 -17.47
CA GLY A 10 -34.48 7.47 -16.59
C GLY A 10 -33.27 7.79 -17.46
N ARG A 11 -32.69 8.97 -17.24
CA ARG A 11 -31.48 9.46 -17.94
C ARG A 11 -30.36 8.43 -17.73
N GLN A 12 -30.06 7.65 -18.77
CA GLN A 12 -28.96 6.69 -18.73
C GLN A 12 -27.65 7.49 -18.59
N SER A 13 -27.04 7.46 -17.41
CA SER A 13 -25.68 8.01 -17.23
C SER A 13 -24.75 7.19 -18.12
N THR A 14 -24.32 7.80 -19.22
CA THR A 14 -23.30 7.28 -20.11
C THR A 14 -21.98 7.26 -19.34
N ALA A 15 -21.61 6.09 -18.80
CA ALA A 15 -20.29 5.91 -18.22
C ALA A 15 -19.26 5.98 -19.35
N ASP A 16 -18.40 6.99 -19.31
CA ASP A 16 -17.36 7.23 -20.33
C ASP A 16 -16.40 6.03 -20.42
N ALA A 17 -15.91 5.77 -21.64
CA ALA A 17 -14.80 4.84 -21.85
C ALA A 17 -13.50 5.45 -21.32
N LEU A 18 -12.58 4.61 -20.83
CA LEU A 18 -11.26 5.09 -20.37
C LEU A 18 -10.59 5.86 -21.52
N PRO A 19 -10.16 7.12 -21.31
CA PRO A 19 -9.49 7.87 -22.36
C PRO A 19 -8.22 7.15 -22.82
N ASP A 20 -8.03 7.20 -24.13
CA ASP A 20 -7.04 6.49 -24.94
C ASP A 20 -5.68 6.33 -24.25
N GLY A 21 -5.29 5.10 -23.90
CA GLY A 21 -3.92 4.55 -23.69
C GLY A 21 -2.89 5.30 -22.82
N THR A 22 -3.18 6.51 -22.38
CA THR A 22 -2.21 7.53 -21.94
C THR A 22 -1.58 7.15 -20.60
N CYS A 23 -2.37 6.48 -19.75
CA CYS A 23 -1.93 5.89 -18.49
C CYS A 23 -2.15 4.37 -18.47
N ALA A 24 -1.80 3.71 -19.59
CA ALA A 24 -1.82 2.25 -19.66
C ALA A 24 -0.92 1.61 -18.59
N GLU A 25 -1.24 0.37 -18.25
CA GLU A 25 -0.46 -0.44 -17.32
C GLU A 25 1.02 -0.54 -17.77
N LYS A 26 1.93 -0.38 -16.81
CA LYS A 26 3.39 -0.53 -16.99
C LYS A 26 3.95 -1.48 -15.94
N ARG A 27 5.13 -2.03 -16.21
CA ARG A 27 5.85 -2.94 -15.30
C ARG A 27 7.35 -2.66 -15.36
N CYS A 28 8.07 -2.96 -14.28
CA CYS A 28 9.53 -2.97 -14.28
C CYS A 28 10.09 -4.24 -14.90
N SER A 29 9.45 -5.38 -14.65
CA SER A 29 9.80 -6.68 -15.21
C SER A 29 8.54 -7.47 -15.58
N GLN A 30 8.70 -8.54 -16.37
CA GLN A 30 7.57 -9.39 -16.78
C GLN A 30 6.84 -10.01 -15.58
N SER A 31 7.58 -10.37 -14.52
CA SER A 31 7.06 -10.94 -13.28
C SER A 31 6.71 -9.90 -12.21
N GLY A 32 7.06 -8.63 -12.42
CA GLY A 32 6.80 -7.56 -11.46
C GLY A 32 5.32 -7.16 -11.42
N PRO A 33 4.89 -6.44 -10.37
CA PRO A 33 3.51 -6.03 -10.21
C PRO A 33 3.07 -5.07 -11.32
N PRO A 34 1.83 -5.20 -11.83
CA PRO A 34 1.26 -4.22 -12.75
C PRO A 34 1.09 -2.87 -12.07
N VAL A 35 1.68 -1.82 -12.66
CA VAL A 35 1.54 -0.44 -12.20
C VAL A 35 0.58 0.32 -13.12
N ARG A 36 -0.50 0.82 -12.53
CA ARG A 36 -1.54 1.66 -13.13
C ARG A 36 -2.00 2.70 -12.10
N PHE A 37 -2.82 3.64 -12.56
CA PHE A 37 -3.48 4.64 -11.71
C PHE A 37 -4.06 4.00 -10.43
N PRO A 38 -3.84 4.58 -9.22
CA PRO A 38 -3.35 5.93 -8.96
C PRO A 38 -1.82 6.10 -8.94
N PHE A 39 -1.07 5.04 -9.24
CA PHE A 39 0.38 5.08 -9.26
C PHE A 39 0.90 5.41 -10.67
N GLN A 40 2.05 6.07 -10.71
CA GLN A 40 2.86 6.12 -11.93
C GLN A 40 4.19 5.41 -11.72
N LEU A 41 4.85 5.10 -12.83
CA LEU A 41 6.14 4.41 -12.83
C LEU A 41 7.17 5.31 -13.51
N ARG A 42 7.90 6.08 -12.69
CA ARG A 42 8.79 7.15 -13.16
C ARG A 42 9.68 6.66 -14.31
N GLY A 43 9.72 7.46 -15.38
CA GLY A 43 10.51 7.17 -16.58
C GLY A 43 9.91 6.14 -17.54
N LYS A 44 8.71 5.59 -17.28
CA LYS A 44 8.03 4.64 -18.18
C LYS A 44 6.76 5.21 -18.83
N GLN A 45 6.19 6.31 -18.31
CA GLN A 45 5.13 7.06 -18.99
C GLN A 45 5.74 8.02 -20.04
N PRO A 46 5.02 8.37 -21.12
CA PRO A 46 5.51 9.36 -22.08
C PRO A 46 5.65 10.75 -21.42
N ALA A 47 6.59 11.55 -21.93
CA ALA A 47 6.91 12.85 -21.36
C ALA A 47 5.68 13.79 -21.32
N GLY A 48 5.51 14.51 -20.21
CA GLY A 48 4.41 15.46 -20.01
C GLY A 48 3.10 14.84 -19.53
N ILE A 49 3.00 13.51 -19.43
CA ILE A 49 1.83 12.82 -18.89
C ILE A 49 2.06 12.50 -17.41
N ASN A 50 1.17 12.99 -16.55
CA ASN A 50 1.11 12.59 -15.14
C ASN A 50 0.01 11.55 -14.92
N CYS A 51 0.41 10.32 -14.60
CA CYS A 51 -0.50 9.23 -14.29
C CYS A 51 -0.68 8.98 -12.79
N SER A 52 0.03 9.73 -11.95
CA SER A 52 -0.12 9.62 -10.50
C SER A 52 -1.34 10.43 -10.04
N TYR A 53 -1.99 9.98 -8.96
CA TYR A 53 -3.08 10.73 -8.36
C TYR A 53 -2.59 12.03 -7.71
N ASN A 54 -1.48 11.95 -6.97
CA ASN A 54 -0.85 13.05 -6.26
C ASN A 54 0.65 12.77 -6.07
N PRO A 55 1.44 13.77 -5.67
CA PRO A 55 2.80 13.53 -5.19
C PRO A 55 2.83 12.41 -4.12
N GLY A 56 3.86 11.56 -4.18
CA GLY A 56 4.01 10.42 -3.27
C GLY A 56 3.41 9.10 -3.78
N TYR A 57 2.64 9.10 -4.88
CA TYR A 57 2.16 7.87 -5.55
C TYR A 57 3.14 7.34 -6.62
N ASP A 58 4.36 7.85 -6.64
CA ASP A 58 5.33 7.47 -7.64
C ASP A 58 6.07 6.20 -7.23
N LEU A 59 6.15 5.25 -8.15
CA LEU A 59 7.04 4.10 -8.08
C LEU A 59 8.16 4.28 -9.12
N TYR A 60 9.25 3.55 -8.97
CA TYR A 60 10.29 3.49 -10.00
C TYR A 60 10.85 2.07 -10.15
N CYS A 61 11.60 1.85 -11.22
CA CYS A 61 12.34 0.62 -11.43
C CYS A 61 13.78 0.82 -10.99
N ASP A 62 14.28 -0.02 -10.09
CA ASP A 62 15.70 -0.01 -9.77
C ASP A 62 16.55 -0.65 -10.89
N GLU A 63 17.86 -0.68 -10.70
CA GLU A 63 18.83 -1.25 -11.64
C GLU A 63 18.61 -2.75 -11.89
N SER A 64 17.95 -3.45 -10.97
CA SER A 64 17.58 -4.87 -11.08
C SER A 64 16.18 -5.07 -11.65
N ASN A 65 15.54 -4.02 -12.20
CA ASN A 65 14.17 -4.02 -12.72
C ASN A 65 13.12 -4.43 -11.67
N ARG A 66 13.39 -4.16 -10.38
CA ARG A 66 12.42 -4.33 -9.30
C ARG A 66 11.61 -3.04 -9.12
N THR A 67 10.34 -3.19 -8.76
CA THR A 67 9.45 -2.05 -8.49
C THR A 67 9.71 -1.53 -7.08
N ILE A 68 10.11 -0.26 -6.96
CA ILE A 68 10.45 0.36 -5.68
C ILE A 68 9.48 1.50 -5.36
N LEU A 69 9.05 1.53 -4.11
CA LEU A 69 8.43 2.68 -3.46
C LEU A 69 9.49 3.39 -2.63
N GLU A 70 9.66 4.69 -2.83
CA GLU A 70 10.53 5.54 -2.01
C GLU A 70 9.71 6.58 -1.29
N LEU A 71 9.80 6.56 0.04
CA LEU A 71 9.15 7.54 0.91
C LEU A 71 9.98 8.82 1.00
N PRO A 72 9.40 9.97 1.38
CA PRO A 72 10.12 11.25 1.51
C PRO A 72 11.36 11.21 2.41
N SER A 73 11.44 10.23 3.30
CA SER A 73 12.57 10.00 4.21
C SER A 73 13.71 9.17 3.60
N SER A 74 13.73 8.99 2.27
CA SER A 74 14.65 8.10 1.53
C SER A 74 14.55 6.62 1.90
N ILE A 75 13.50 6.25 2.65
CA ILE A 75 13.22 4.86 2.99
C ILE A 75 12.62 4.19 1.77
N LYS A 76 13.21 3.04 1.40
CA LYS A 76 12.86 2.30 0.20
C LYS A 76 12.24 0.96 0.53
N PHE A 77 11.15 0.67 -0.16
CA PHE A 77 10.42 -0.58 -0.09
C PHE A 77 10.36 -1.24 -1.46
N LEU A 78 10.70 -2.52 -1.50
CA LEU A 78 10.42 -3.37 -2.65
C LEU A 78 8.92 -3.65 -2.70
N VAL A 79 8.26 -3.27 -3.80
CA VAL A 79 6.85 -3.55 -4.04
C VAL A 79 6.73 -4.91 -4.72
N THR A 80 6.08 -5.84 -4.04
CA THR A 80 5.91 -7.23 -4.53
C THR A 80 4.55 -7.44 -5.18
N GLU A 81 3.51 -6.84 -4.65
CA GLU A 81 2.14 -6.93 -5.18
C GLU A 81 1.37 -5.61 -4.96
N ILE A 82 0.44 -5.29 -5.88
CA ILE A 82 -0.48 -4.16 -5.75
C ILE A 82 -1.90 -4.66 -6.00
N ASP A 83 -2.70 -4.72 -4.94
CA ASP A 83 -4.13 -5.01 -5.02
C ASP A 83 -4.95 -3.71 -5.06
N TYR A 84 -5.42 -3.41 -6.26
CA TYR A 84 -6.23 -2.22 -6.54
C TYR A 84 -7.67 -2.34 -6.03
N ALA A 85 -8.18 -3.55 -5.77
CA ALA A 85 -9.54 -3.76 -5.27
C ALA A 85 -9.60 -3.46 -3.76
N SER A 86 -8.63 -3.96 -2.99
CA SER A 86 -8.51 -3.66 -1.56
C SER A 86 -7.80 -2.34 -1.26
N GLN A 87 -7.16 -1.73 -2.27
CA GLN A 87 -6.26 -0.57 -2.14
C GLN A 87 -5.11 -0.85 -1.16
N MET A 88 -4.42 -1.96 -1.40
CA MET A 88 -3.32 -2.48 -0.58
C MET A 88 -2.12 -2.83 -1.46
N MET A 89 -0.92 -2.62 -0.94
CA MET A 89 0.37 -2.89 -1.58
C MET A 89 1.20 -3.74 -0.63
N GLN A 90 1.69 -4.88 -1.12
CA GLN A 90 2.63 -5.70 -0.36
C GLN A 90 4.06 -5.20 -0.58
N VAL A 91 4.76 -4.97 0.53
CA VAL A 91 6.11 -4.42 0.52
C VAL A 91 7.08 -5.21 1.39
N LYS A 92 8.34 -5.17 0.99
CA LYS A 92 9.49 -5.65 1.77
C LYS A 92 10.53 -4.54 1.92
N PRO A 93 11.34 -4.52 2.98
CA PRO A 93 12.50 -3.64 3.03
C PRO A 93 13.38 -3.79 1.78
N ALA A 94 13.75 -2.69 1.13
CA ALA A 94 14.68 -2.75 0.00
C ALA A 94 16.14 -2.89 0.44
N GLU A 95 16.43 -2.52 1.70
CA GLU A 95 17.73 -2.64 2.35
C GLU A 95 17.68 -3.67 3.49
N TYR A 96 18.81 -4.34 3.73
CA TYR A 96 18.95 -5.38 4.75
C TYR A 96 18.57 -4.90 6.16
N CYS A 97 18.79 -3.63 6.50
CA CYS A 97 18.57 -3.12 7.85
C CYS A 97 17.76 -1.84 7.89
N ILE A 98 16.45 -1.95 7.63
CA ILE A 98 15.53 -0.81 7.66
C ILE A 98 15.42 -0.16 9.05
N ALA A 99 15.70 -0.92 10.11
CA ALA A 99 15.70 -0.44 11.49
C ALA A 99 16.55 0.84 11.70
N LYS A 100 17.67 1.00 10.98
CA LYS A 100 18.49 2.23 11.02
C LYS A 100 17.73 3.48 10.58
N GLN A 101 16.79 3.30 9.66
CA GLN A 101 16.11 4.39 8.99
C GLN A 101 14.76 4.73 9.64
N LEU A 102 14.23 3.87 10.52
CA LEU A 102 12.91 4.05 11.14
C LEU A 102 12.79 5.36 11.93
N ARG A 103 13.89 5.89 12.47
CA ARG A 103 13.93 7.22 13.12
C ARG A 103 13.51 8.37 12.19
N HIS A 104 13.61 8.16 10.88
CA HIS A 104 13.27 9.15 9.87
C HIS A 104 11.93 8.86 9.21
N LEU A 105 11.31 7.71 9.48
CA LEU A 105 10.06 7.29 8.85
C LEU A 105 8.94 8.28 9.17
N ASN A 106 8.38 8.88 8.13
CA ASN A 106 7.22 9.74 8.25
C ASN A 106 6.19 9.37 7.18
N LEU A 107 5.13 8.66 7.60
CA LEU A 107 4.01 8.32 6.73
C LEU A 107 2.93 9.40 6.67
N SER A 108 2.92 10.35 7.61
CA SER A 108 1.87 11.39 7.70
C SER A 108 1.83 12.34 6.51
N THR A 109 2.95 12.45 5.78
CA THR A 109 3.10 13.24 4.56
C THR A 109 2.88 12.41 3.30
N THR A 110 2.54 11.13 3.45
CA THR A 110 2.38 10.17 2.36
C THR A 110 0.93 9.69 2.32
N PRO A 111 0.48 9.13 1.19
CA PRO A 111 -0.85 8.51 1.12
C PRO A 111 -0.94 7.15 1.81
N PHE A 112 0.17 6.64 2.35
CA PHE A 112 0.30 5.27 2.80
C PHE A 112 0.15 5.15 4.31
N GLN A 113 -0.46 4.06 4.73
CA GLN A 113 -0.52 3.63 6.12
C GLN A 113 -0.21 2.15 6.18
N PHE A 114 0.44 1.69 7.25
CA PHE A 114 0.54 0.26 7.48
C PHE A 114 -0.85 -0.33 7.66
N PHE A 115 -1.03 -1.53 7.11
CA PHE A 115 -2.22 -2.31 7.27
C PHE A 115 -1.85 -3.63 7.90
N THR A 116 -2.23 -3.78 9.16
CA THR A 116 -2.23 -5.06 9.83
C THR A 116 -3.63 -5.65 9.71
N SER A 117 -3.73 -6.79 9.03
CA SER A 117 -4.88 -7.66 9.23
C SER A 117 -4.89 -7.99 10.71
N THR A 118 -6.05 -7.87 11.36
CA THR A 118 -6.31 -8.20 12.77
C THR A 118 -6.17 -9.71 13.04
N GLY A 119 -5.11 -10.33 12.54
CA GLY A 119 -4.65 -11.65 12.91
C GLY A 119 -3.85 -11.55 14.21
N PRO A 120 -3.80 -12.61 15.02
CA PRO A 120 -3.30 -12.58 16.40
C PRO A 120 -1.77 -12.39 16.56
N SER A 121 -1.03 -12.04 15.50
CA SER A 121 0.45 -12.13 15.47
C SER A 121 1.19 -10.91 14.91
N VAL A 122 0.49 -9.84 14.52
CA VAL A 122 1.15 -8.61 14.06
C VAL A 122 0.50 -7.43 14.77
N PHE A 123 1.30 -6.67 15.51
CA PHE A 123 0.84 -5.52 16.29
C PHE A 123 1.50 -4.23 15.76
N GLU A 124 0.68 -3.21 15.50
CA GLU A 124 1.15 -1.87 15.20
C GLU A 124 1.33 -1.08 16.50
N ASP A 125 2.57 -0.74 16.82
CA ASP A 125 2.89 -0.01 18.03
C ASP A 125 4.11 0.91 17.82
N LYS A 126 4.40 1.73 18.82
CA LYS A 126 5.66 2.45 18.94
C LYS A 126 6.64 1.57 19.72
N PHE A 127 7.88 1.58 19.28
CA PHE A 127 8.95 0.81 19.90
C PHE A 127 10.11 1.72 20.26
N SER A 128 10.74 1.45 21.40
CA SER A 128 12.03 2.02 21.77
C SER A 128 13.15 1.08 21.33
N LEU A 129 14.16 1.62 20.65
CA LEU A 129 15.38 0.87 20.36
C LEU A 129 16.43 1.14 21.43
N PHE A 130 17.07 0.09 21.94
CA PHE A 130 18.11 0.17 22.96
C PHE A 130 19.39 -0.50 22.49
N ASN A 131 20.52 0.19 22.64
CA ASN A 131 21.84 -0.38 22.43
C ASN A 131 22.42 -0.85 23.77
N CYS A 132 22.61 -2.15 23.94
CA CYS A 132 22.99 -2.77 25.21
C CYS A 132 24.35 -3.46 25.10
N SER A 133 25.16 -3.39 26.16
CA SER A 133 26.37 -4.20 26.24
C SER A 133 26.04 -5.69 26.22
N THR A 134 26.83 -6.50 25.50
CA THR A 134 26.66 -7.96 25.45
C THR A 134 26.91 -8.67 26.78
N LYS A 135 27.43 -7.97 27.79
CA LYS A 135 27.68 -8.51 29.14
C LYS A 135 26.41 -8.58 30.00
N ILE A 136 25.32 -7.97 29.56
CA ILE A 136 24.04 -7.96 30.30
C ILE A 136 23.35 -9.31 30.12
N ASN A 137 22.64 -9.75 31.15
CA ASN A 137 21.76 -10.92 31.03
C ASN A 137 20.61 -10.58 30.07
N ARG A 138 20.56 -11.26 28.91
CA ARG A 138 19.53 -11.03 27.89
C ARG A 138 18.15 -11.48 28.35
N GLU A 139 18.06 -12.45 29.26
CA GLU A 139 16.80 -13.03 29.74
C GLU A 139 15.95 -12.01 30.53
N VAL A 140 16.56 -10.93 31.02
CA VAL A 140 15.87 -9.88 31.77
C VAL A 140 15.54 -8.64 30.92
N ILE A 141 15.77 -8.69 29.61
CA ILE A 141 15.39 -7.61 28.69
C ILE A 141 14.07 -8.02 28.02
N PRO A 142 12.98 -7.28 28.22
CA PRO A 142 11.66 -7.61 27.67
C PRO A 142 11.54 -7.13 26.21
N GLY A 143 12.46 -7.57 25.35
CA GLY A 143 12.53 -7.17 23.96
C GLY A 143 13.29 -8.15 23.09
N GLU A 144 13.21 -7.93 21.78
CA GLU A 144 13.77 -8.80 20.77
C GLU A 144 14.98 -8.16 20.08
N ILE A 145 15.89 -8.99 19.57
CA ILE A 145 17.16 -8.53 19.00
C ILE A 145 16.94 -8.04 17.56
N ILE A 146 17.52 -6.87 17.24
CA ILE A 146 17.69 -6.42 15.86
C ILE A 146 19.04 -6.93 15.33
N HIS A 147 19.01 -8.06 14.64
CA HIS A 147 20.22 -8.77 14.18
C HIS A 147 21.14 -7.91 13.30
N CYS A 148 20.57 -7.04 12.46
CA CYS A 148 21.32 -6.23 11.51
C CYS A 148 21.97 -4.94 12.09
N LEU A 149 21.76 -4.64 13.39
CA LEU A 149 22.28 -3.44 14.06
C LEU A 149 23.40 -3.70 15.08
N GLY A 150 23.63 -4.97 15.44
CA GLY A 150 24.64 -5.33 16.43
C GLY A 150 26.07 -4.94 16.00
N THR A 151 26.91 -4.63 16.98
CA THR A 151 28.35 -4.41 16.79
C THR A 151 29.13 -5.23 17.82
N PRO A 152 30.42 -5.51 17.63
CA PRO A 152 31.19 -6.26 18.61
C PRO A 152 31.10 -5.63 20.01
N GLY A 153 30.62 -6.40 20.99
CA GLY A 153 30.41 -5.94 22.38
C GLY A 153 29.04 -5.30 22.67
N TYR A 154 28.19 -5.12 21.65
CA TYR A 154 26.88 -4.48 21.75
C TYR A 154 25.77 -5.21 20.98
N THR A 155 24.59 -5.29 21.56
CA THR A 155 23.38 -5.87 20.96
C THR A 155 22.27 -4.83 21.00
N VAL A 156 21.55 -4.66 19.89
CA VAL A 156 20.43 -3.73 19.81
C VAL A 156 19.12 -4.48 19.98
N PHE A 157 18.27 -3.99 20.87
CA PHE A 157 16.93 -4.53 21.14
C PHE A 157 15.86 -3.54 20.69
N TRP A 158 14.71 -4.05 20.27
CA TRP A 158 13.47 -3.28 20.22
C TRP A 158 12.53 -3.73 21.33
N ILE A 159 11.89 -2.75 21.98
CA ILE A 159 10.98 -2.96 23.11
C ILE A 159 9.71 -2.13 22.84
N PRO A 160 8.49 -2.70 22.92
CA PRO A 160 7.26 -1.91 22.84
C PRO A 160 7.27 -0.78 23.87
N LEU A 161 6.88 0.43 23.47
CA LEU A 161 7.04 1.63 24.28
C LEU A 161 6.31 1.55 25.63
N ASP A 162 5.17 0.85 25.66
CA ASP A 162 4.32 0.69 26.85
C ASP A 162 4.73 -0.48 27.76
N THR A 163 5.89 -1.12 27.49
CA THR A 163 6.42 -2.22 28.31
C THR A 163 6.88 -1.72 29.67
N ASP A 164 6.49 -2.40 30.76
CA ASP A 164 7.03 -2.14 32.09
C ASP A 164 8.49 -2.62 32.19
N LEU A 165 9.40 -1.68 32.47
CA LEU A 165 10.84 -1.92 32.57
C LEU A 165 11.32 -2.06 34.03
N SER A 166 10.43 -2.02 35.02
CA SER A 166 10.77 -2.03 36.45
C SER A 166 11.60 -3.25 36.88
N GLY A 167 11.40 -4.41 36.23
CA GLY A 167 12.15 -5.64 36.47
C GLY A 167 13.37 -5.87 35.57
N SER A 168 13.70 -4.92 34.67
CA SER A 168 14.74 -5.09 33.65
C SER A 168 16.09 -4.54 34.09
N ASP A 169 17.20 -5.24 33.80
CA ASP A 169 18.55 -4.70 34.03
C ASP A 169 19.07 -3.93 32.79
N LEU A 170 18.69 -2.66 32.71
CA LEU A 170 19.09 -1.77 31.62
C LEU A 170 20.38 -0.97 31.92
N ARG A 171 21.14 -1.30 32.97
CA ARG A 171 22.32 -0.51 33.40
C ARG A 171 23.44 -0.42 32.36
N GLY A 172 23.51 -1.35 31.42
CA GLY A 172 24.44 -1.31 30.29
C GLY A 172 23.78 -0.96 28.95
N CYS A 173 22.55 -0.43 28.99
CA CYS A 173 21.77 -0.08 27.81
C CYS A 173 21.66 1.44 27.65
N THR A 174 21.64 1.91 26.40
CA THR A 174 21.35 3.29 26.05
C THR A 174 20.24 3.33 25.03
N LYS A 175 19.19 4.09 25.32
CA LYS A 175 18.09 4.31 24.36
C LYS A 175 18.62 5.07 23.14
N ILE A 176 18.33 4.56 21.95
CA ILE A 176 18.75 5.15 20.68
C ILE A 176 17.69 6.14 20.18
N PHE A 177 16.45 5.68 19.98
CA PHE A 177 15.30 6.49 19.58
C PHE A 177 13.98 5.73 19.77
N ASP A 178 12.87 6.45 19.65
CA ASP A 178 11.51 5.88 19.54
C ASP A 178 11.04 5.88 18.10
N THR A 179 10.39 4.80 17.67
CA THR A 179 9.78 4.73 16.34
C THR A 179 8.46 5.49 16.31
N VAL A 180 8.01 5.80 15.09
CA VAL A 180 6.58 6.00 14.83
C VAL A 180 5.84 4.68 14.98
N THR A 181 4.50 4.71 14.90
CA THR A 181 3.71 3.48 14.84
C THR A 181 4.09 2.69 13.59
N VAL A 182 4.60 1.48 13.80
CA VAL A 182 5.02 0.54 12.76
C VAL A 182 4.56 -0.86 13.14
N PRO A 183 4.38 -1.78 12.18
CA PRO A 183 4.16 -3.17 12.51
C PRO A 183 5.47 -3.78 13.06
N ASP A 184 5.39 -4.54 14.14
CA ASP A 184 6.52 -5.27 14.75
C ASP A 184 7.31 -6.11 13.73
N VAL A 185 6.63 -6.68 12.73
CA VAL A 185 7.27 -7.46 11.67
C VAL A 185 8.33 -6.70 10.86
N ILE A 186 8.36 -5.36 10.92
CA ILE A 186 9.37 -4.52 10.26
C ILE A 186 10.79 -4.79 10.76
N PHE A 187 10.93 -5.35 11.96
CA PHE A 187 12.23 -5.68 12.57
C PHE A 187 12.77 -7.05 12.15
N PHE A 188 11.93 -7.91 11.56
CA PHE A 188 12.35 -9.22 11.06
C PHE A 188 12.78 -9.13 9.59
N GLU A 189 13.87 -9.81 9.27
CA GLU A 189 14.41 -9.88 7.92
C GLU A 189 13.40 -10.56 6.97
N ASP A 190 13.30 -10.05 5.74
CA ASP A 190 12.42 -10.55 4.66
C ASP A 190 10.91 -10.57 4.92
N SER A 191 10.47 -10.01 6.04
CA SER A 191 9.05 -9.84 6.37
C SER A 191 8.31 -9.04 5.32
N THR A 192 7.11 -9.53 5.00
CA THR A 192 6.19 -8.84 4.10
C THR A 192 5.23 -8.01 4.93
N MET A 193 5.13 -6.74 4.61
CA MET A 193 4.20 -5.80 5.21
C MET A 193 3.19 -5.35 4.17
N ASN A 194 2.06 -4.84 4.64
CA ASN A 194 1.06 -4.24 3.77
C ASN A 194 1.01 -2.74 4.02
N LEU A 195 1.01 -1.97 2.94
CA LEU A 195 0.66 -0.55 2.95
C LEU A 195 -0.70 -0.39 2.28
N THR A 196 -1.58 0.39 2.88
CA THR A 196 -2.85 0.79 2.25
C THR A 196 -2.82 2.24 1.85
N TRP A 197 -3.65 2.59 0.86
CA TRP A 197 -3.92 3.98 0.50
C TRP A 197 -5.43 4.20 0.43
N SER A 198 -5.90 5.36 0.87
CA SER A 198 -7.33 5.68 0.91
C SER A 198 -7.80 6.42 -0.33
N LEU A 199 -6.97 7.31 -0.87
CA LEU A 199 -7.32 8.15 -2.02
C LEU A 199 -6.59 7.72 -3.31
N PRO A 200 -7.16 7.97 -4.49
CA PRO A 200 -8.58 8.19 -4.67
C PRO A 200 -9.36 6.94 -4.27
N GLU A 201 -10.62 7.13 -3.89
CA GLU A 201 -11.50 6.02 -3.50
C GLU A 201 -11.92 5.20 -4.73
N CYS A 202 -11.14 4.16 -5.02
CA CYS A 202 -11.32 3.31 -6.20
C CYS A 202 -11.98 1.96 -5.85
N LYS A 203 -12.10 1.58 -4.57
CA LYS A 203 -12.69 0.28 -4.14
C LYS A 203 -14.06 0.04 -4.78
N ASN A 204 -14.97 1.01 -4.66
CA ASN A 204 -16.32 0.93 -5.21
C ASN A 204 -16.33 0.79 -6.74
N CYS A 205 -15.42 1.49 -7.43
CA CYS A 205 -15.29 1.37 -8.87
C CYS A 205 -14.84 -0.04 -9.28
N LYS A 206 -13.86 -0.60 -8.59
CA LYS A 206 -13.33 -1.95 -8.85
C LYS A 206 -14.36 -3.04 -8.56
N ASN A 207 -15.11 -2.92 -7.47
CA ASN A 207 -16.18 -3.85 -7.12
C ASN A 207 -17.30 -3.90 -8.18
N ARG A 208 -17.51 -2.80 -8.93
CA ARG A 208 -18.45 -2.73 -10.06
C ARG A 208 -17.84 -3.22 -11.39
N GLY A 209 -16.61 -3.74 -11.37
CA GLY A 209 -15.88 -4.19 -12.56
C GLY A 209 -15.28 -3.04 -13.39
N GLY A 210 -15.20 -1.83 -12.83
CA GLY A 210 -14.68 -0.65 -13.50
C GLY A 210 -13.17 -0.45 -13.36
N VAL A 211 -12.68 0.60 -14.03
CA VAL A 211 -11.30 1.08 -13.96
C VAL A 211 -11.31 2.50 -13.42
N CYS A 212 -10.64 2.71 -12.29
CA CYS A 212 -10.43 4.02 -11.72
C CYS A 212 -9.38 4.76 -12.54
N GLY A 213 -9.61 6.02 -12.90
CA GLY A 213 -8.67 6.80 -13.67
C GLY A 213 -8.93 8.29 -13.55
N ARG A 214 -7.99 9.09 -14.04
CA ARG A 214 -8.15 10.54 -14.18
C ARG A 214 -8.83 10.84 -15.52
N GLU A 215 -9.84 11.70 -15.49
CA GLU A 215 -10.44 12.26 -16.70
C GLU A 215 -9.49 13.32 -17.29
N ILE A 216 -9.21 13.21 -18.59
CA ILE A 216 -8.28 14.11 -19.30
C ILE A 216 -8.96 15.45 -19.67
N LYS A 217 -10.29 15.54 -19.62
CA LYS A 217 -11.05 16.76 -19.97
C LYS A 217 -11.17 17.69 -18.76
N GLU A 218 -10.54 18.87 -18.87
CA GLU A 218 -10.65 20.15 -18.12
C GLU A 218 -10.73 20.16 -16.58
N THR A 219 -11.26 19.12 -15.92
CA THR A 219 -11.54 19.12 -14.48
C THR A 219 -10.60 18.24 -13.66
N ASN A 220 -9.69 17.47 -14.30
CA ASN A 220 -8.76 16.54 -13.63
C ASN A 220 -9.44 15.58 -12.63
N GLN A 221 -10.75 15.33 -12.78
CA GLN A 221 -11.54 14.56 -11.84
C GLN A 221 -11.20 13.08 -11.92
N ILE A 222 -11.29 12.39 -10.78
CA ILE A 222 -11.17 10.93 -10.75
C ILE A 222 -12.55 10.33 -11.02
N ARG A 223 -12.61 9.44 -12.02
CA ARG A 223 -13.84 8.78 -12.43
C ARG A 223 -13.67 7.26 -12.52
N CYS A 224 -14.81 6.58 -12.48
CA CYS A 224 -14.90 5.15 -12.73
C CYS A 224 -15.31 4.90 -14.18
N PHE A 225 -14.38 4.36 -14.96
CA PHE A 225 -14.58 4.03 -16.37
C PHE A 225 -15.01 2.57 -16.51
N ARG A 226 -15.81 2.26 -17.53
CA ARG A 226 -16.07 0.85 -17.88
C ARG A 226 -14.83 0.25 -18.53
N HIS A 227 -14.62 -1.04 -18.29
CA HIS A 227 -13.59 -1.78 -18.99
C HIS A 227 -14.01 -1.90 -20.46
N SER A 228 -13.28 -1.27 -21.38
CA SER A 228 -13.48 -1.46 -22.81
C SER A 228 -13.23 -2.93 -23.16
N GLY A 229 -14.30 -3.68 -23.46
CA GLY A 229 -14.21 -5.06 -23.96
C GLY A 229 -14.81 -6.17 -23.10
N ARG A 230 -15.52 -5.90 -21.99
CA ARG A 230 -16.31 -6.93 -21.29
C ARG A 230 -17.80 -6.59 -21.28
N PRO A 231 -18.67 -7.40 -21.90
CA PRO A 231 -20.12 -7.18 -21.82
C PRO A 231 -20.60 -7.34 -20.38
N MET A 232 -21.44 -6.40 -19.94
CA MET A 232 -22.01 -6.37 -18.60
C MET A 232 -22.99 -7.55 -18.45
N LYS A 233 -22.69 -8.52 -17.57
CA LYS A 233 -23.67 -9.53 -17.17
C LYS A 233 -24.60 -8.91 -16.13
N ILE A 234 -25.79 -8.50 -16.56
CA ILE A 234 -26.86 -8.10 -15.65
C ILE A 234 -27.57 -9.38 -15.21
N TYR A 235 -27.56 -9.66 -13.92
CA TYR A 235 -28.34 -10.74 -13.33
C TYR A 235 -29.71 -10.20 -12.95
N TYR A 236 -30.76 -10.78 -13.53
CA TYR A 236 -32.12 -10.57 -13.04
C TYR A 236 -32.50 -11.76 -12.17
N ILE A 237 -32.82 -11.48 -10.91
CA ILE A 237 -33.45 -12.47 -10.04
C ILE A 237 -34.95 -12.39 -10.31
N VAL A 238 -35.47 -13.38 -11.03
CA VAL A 238 -36.92 -13.57 -11.20
C VAL A 238 -37.29 -14.87 -10.49
N GLY A 239 -37.76 -14.76 -9.24
CA GLY A 239 -38.02 -15.92 -8.38
C GLY A 239 -36.73 -16.69 -8.03
N LYS A 240 -36.78 -18.04 -8.07
CA LYS A 240 -35.64 -18.93 -7.72
C LYS A 240 -34.63 -19.16 -8.86
N PHE A 241 -34.76 -18.48 -10.00
CA PHE A 241 -33.89 -18.68 -11.15
C PHE A 241 -33.06 -17.43 -11.47
N CYS A 242 -31.75 -17.62 -11.64
CA CYS A 242 -30.85 -16.60 -12.20
C CYS A 242 -30.85 -16.71 -13.72
N LEU A 243 -31.37 -15.70 -14.40
CA LEU A 243 -31.26 -15.57 -15.86
C LEU A 243 -30.18 -14.54 -16.20
N TYR A 244 -29.38 -14.81 -17.23
CA TYR A 244 -28.42 -13.87 -17.79
C TYR A 244 -28.81 -13.50 -19.22
N ARG A 245 -28.58 -12.24 -19.60
CA ARG A 245 -28.78 -11.74 -20.96
C ARG A 245 -27.49 -11.09 -21.45
N HIS A 246 -27.01 -11.53 -22.60
CA HIS A 246 -25.90 -10.87 -23.30
C HIS A 246 -26.43 -9.64 -24.03
N TYR A 247 -25.77 -8.50 -23.82
CA TYR A 247 -25.92 -7.30 -24.65
C TYR A 247 -24.58 -7.07 -25.35
N TYR A 248 -24.63 -7.05 -26.69
CA TYR A 248 -23.50 -6.77 -27.57
C TYR A 248 -23.30 -5.26 -27.70
#